data_AF-A0A2N2QD69-F1
#
_entry.id   AF-A0A2N2QD69-F1
#
_cell.length_a   1.000
_cell.length_b   1.000
_cell.length_c   1.000
_cell.angle_alpha   90.00
_cell.angle_beta   90.00
_cell.angle_gamma   90.00
#
_symmetry.space_group_name_H-M   'P 1'
#
loop_
_entity.id
_entity.type
_entity.pdbx_description
1 polymer ?
#
loop_
_entity_poly.entity_id
_entity_poly.type
_entity_poly.pdbx_seq_one_letter_code
_entity_poly.pdbx_strand_id
1 'polypeptide(L)'
;MHMSKDKNSLTVFRDLTIRGTIDNIASLGDAIQKQLPSQWKRDRAKEIENASMFGDAGPLLVFERSTTDDLPAAGVAMLTVGETVSVLNIVPLEKHQLSIAEYNALLVELTEQAIRQATNSLGLSCELGSDEKAITAWMSEAARTALQRFSQLANHATGSSHPMDQQRWFSFLMQCHQDGCTLDTDILQRWLIEIEGWSPDRASDLAIEYEFAQALLKFAEHQR
;
A
#
# COMPACT_ATOMS: atom_id res chain seq x y z
N MET A 1 -12.11 14.89 16.91
CA MET A 1 -10.77 14.87 17.53
C MET A 1 -9.79 14.47 16.44
N HIS A 2 -9.24 15.44 15.71
CA HIS A 2 -8.24 15.14 14.68
C HIS A 2 -6.97 14.69 15.39
N MET A 3 -6.62 13.42 15.25
CA MET A 3 -5.28 12.98 15.61
C MET A 3 -4.29 13.76 14.74
N SER A 4 -3.34 14.41 15.41
CA SER A 4 -2.18 15.04 14.81
C SER A 4 -1.54 14.05 13.84
N LYS A 5 -1.52 14.35 12.54
CA LYS A 5 -0.70 13.61 11.56
C LYS A 5 0.70 13.49 12.15
N ASP A 6 1.18 12.27 12.35
CA ASP A 6 2.60 12.07 12.62
C ASP A 6 3.36 12.65 11.44
N LYS A 7 4.22 13.65 11.68
CA LYS A 7 4.98 14.38 10.65
C LYS A 7 5.97 13.51 9.85
N ASN A 8 5.88 12.19 9.94
CA ASN A 8 6.78 11.21 9.33
C ASN A 8 6.05 10.00 8.72
N SER A 9 4.72 10.03 8.64
CA SER A 9 3.92 8.94 8.10
C SER A 9 3.38 9.31 6.72
N LEU A 10 3.42 8.33 5.80
CA LEU A 10 2.80 8.44 4.49
C LEU A 10 1.45 7.76 4.49
N THR A 11 0.52 8.31 3.71
CA THR A 11 -0.72 7.60 3.39
C THR A 11 -0.40 6.46 2.41
N VAL A 12 -0.82 5.25 2.75
CA VAL A 12 -0.61 4.01 1.98
C VAL A 12 -1.93 3.32 1.66
N PHE A 13 -1.91 2.42 0.68
CA PHE A 13 -3.05 1.53 0.43
C PHE A 13 -3.27 0.63 1.65
N ARG A 14 -4.52 0.56 2.11
CA ARG A 14 -4.94 -0.35 3.17
C ARG A 14 -5.06 -1.76 2.61
N ASP A 15 -4.68 -2.73 3.42
CA ASP A 15 -4.94 -4.14 3.19
C ASP A 15 -6.11 -4.63 4.07
N LEU A 16 -6.75 -5.70 3.64
CA LEU A 16 -7.78 -6.40 4.40
C LEU A 16 -7.43 -7.88 4.43
N THR A 17 -7.34 -8.44 5.63
CA THR A 17 -7.09 -9.85 5.87
C THR A 17 -8.19 -10.45 6.72
N ILE A 18 -8.74 -11.57 6.29
CA ILE A 18 -9.75 -12.36 7.01
C ILE A 18 -9.18 -13.75 7.24
N ARG A 19 -9.28 -14.27 8.47
CA ARG A 19 -8.79 -15.62 8.81
C ARG A 19 -9.78 -16.41 9.63
N GLY A 20 -9.77 -17.73 9.42
CA GLY A 20 -10.53 -18.71 10.18
C GLY A 20 -10.48 -20.08 9.51
N THR A 21 -11.35 -20.99 9.93
CA THR A 21 -11.38 -22.36 9.38
C THR A 21 -11.81 -22.36 7.92
N ILE A 22 -11.34 -23.36 7.17
CA ILE A 22 -11.69 -23.57 5.76
C ILE A 22 -13.22 -23.58 5.56
N ASP A 23 -13.95 -24.28 6.43
CA ASP A 23 -15.41 -24.39 6.34
C ASP A 23 -16.13 -23.04 6.51
N ASN A 24 -15.67 -22.22 7.46
CA ASN A 24 -16.26 -20.90 7.69
C ASN A 24 -15.91 -19.94 6.55
N ILE A 25 -14.68 -20.03 6.01
CA ILE A 25 -14.25 -19.24 4.86
C ILE A 25 -15.01 -19.61 3.60
N ALA A 26 -15.31 -20.89 3.36
CA ALA A 26 -16.12 -21.32 2.22
C ALA A 26 -17.51 -20.66 2.19
N SER A 27 -18.05 -20.32 3.36
CA SER A 27 -19.34 -19.64 3.52
C SER A 27 -19.26 -18.11 3.42
N LEU A 28 -18.06 -17.53 3.40
CA LEU A 28 -17.83 -16.09 3.52
C LEU A 28 -18.48 -15.29 2.39
N GLY A 29 -18.27 -15.70 1.13
CA GLY A 29 -18.79 -14.96 -0.03
C GLY A 29 -20.32 -14.85 -0.02
N ASP A 30 -21.02 -15.89 0.41
CA ASP A 30 -22.48 -15.89 0.53
C ASP A 30 -22.95 -15.08 1.75
N ALA A 31 -22.20 -15.10 2.84
CA ALA A 31 -22.47 -14.26 4.00
C ALA A 31 -22.29 -12.77 3.68
N ILE A 32 -21.23 -12.39 2.97
CA ILE A 32 -21.01 -11.01 2.50
C ILE A 32 -22.18 -10.59 1.59
N GLN A 33 -22.55 -11.41 0.61
CA GLN A 33 -23.63 -11.07 -0.33
C GLN A 33 -24.95 -10.73 0.37
N LYS A 34 -25.29 -11.41 1.47
CA LYS A 34 -26.51 -11.14 2.24
C LYS A 34 -26.51 -9.80 2.96
N GLN A 35 -25.32 -9.24 3.22
CA GLN A 35 -25.15 -7.95 3.90
C GLN A 35 -24.83 -6.81 2.92
N LEU A 36 -24.71 -7.10 1.62
CA LEU A 36 -24.35 -6.06 0.65
C LEU A 36 -25.44 -4.98 0.60
N PRO A 37 -25.05 -3.70 0.71
CA PRO A 37 -25.96 -2.59 0.48
C PRO A 37 -26.29 -2.47 -1.02
N SER A 38 -27.31 -1.70 -1.37
CA SER A 38 -27.86 -1.66 -2.74
C SER A 38 -26.88 -1.21 -3.83
N GLN A 39 -25.88 -0.40 -3.49
CA GLN A 39 -24.86 0.09 -4.43
C GLN A 39 -23.76 -0.94 -4.71
N TRP A 40 -23.74 -2.06 -3.98
CA TRP A 40 -22.80 -3.15 -4.16
C TRP A 40 -23.51 -4.41 -4.67
N LYS A 41 -22.83 -5.17 -5.51
CA LYS A 41 -23.26 -6.50 -5.95
C LYS A 41 -22.08 -7.45 -6.00
N ARG A 42 -22.34 -8.74 -5.82
CA ARG A 42 -21.37 -9.80 -6.07
C ARG A 42 -21.45 -10.23 -7.54
N ASP A 43 -20.34 -10.24 -8.24
CA ASP A 43 -20.25 -10.64 -9.64
C ASP A 43 -19.66 -12.05 -9.77
N ARG A 44 -20.55 -13.05 -9.67
CA ARG A 44 -20.18 -14.46 -9.82
C ARG A 44 -19.68 -14.81 -11.24
N ALA A 45 -20.07 -14.05 -12.26
CA ALA A 45 -19.60 -14.32 -13.61
C ALA A 45 -18.10 -14.00 -13.71
N LYS A 46 -17.69 -12.84 -13.17
CA LYS A 46 -16.27 -12.46 -13.08
C LYS A 46 -15.46 -13.35 -12.14
N GLU A 47 -16.07 -13.92 -11.09
CA GLU A 47 -15.40 -14.92 -10.25
C GLU A 47 -14.97 -16.13 -11.11
N ILE A 48 -15.88 -16.65 -11.93
CA ILE A 48 -15.63 -17.83 -12.78
C ILE A 48 -14.66 -17.49 -13.91
N GLU A 49 -14.85 -16.36 -14.59
CA GLU A 49 -14.01 -15.91 -15.71
C GLU A 49 -12.54 -15.77 -15.26
N ASN A 50 -12.32 -15.14 -14.11
CA ASN A 50 -10.98 -14.85 -13.61
C ASN A 50 -10.39 -15.97 -12.75
N ALA A 51 -11.17 -16.97 -12.30
CA ALA A 51 -10.67 -18.07 -11.49
C ALA A 51 -9.47 -18.78 -12.14
N SER A 52 -9.49 -18.94 -13.46
CA SER A 52 -8.42 -19.59 -14.22
C SER A 52 -7.06 -18.89 -14.09
N MET A 53 -7.04 -17.56 -13.88
CA MET A 53 -5.80 -16.79 -13.71
C MET A 53 -5.09 -17.08 -12.39
N PHE A 54 -5.82 -17.57 -11.40
CA PHE A 54 -5.31 -17.84 -10.05
C PHE A 54 -5.05 -19.34 -9.81
N GLY A 55 -5.31 -20.20 -10.81
CA GLY A 55 -5.00 -21.63 -10.77
C GLY A 55 -5.48 -22.31 -9.48
N ASP A 56 -4.55 -22.95 -8.78
CA ASP A 56 -4.81 -23.66 -7.51
C ASP A 56 -4.71 -22.76 -6.27
N ALA A 57 -4.50 -21.44 -6.42
CA ALA A 57 -4.32 -20.54 -5.27
C ALA A 57 -5.58 -20.49 -4.39
N GLY A 58 -6.76 -20.62 -5.01
CA GLY A 58 -8.04 -20.84 -4.34
C GLY A 58 -9.18 -19.95 -4.86
N PRO A 59 -10.36 -19.99 -4.23
CA PRO A 59 -11.55 -19.28 -4.71
C PRO A 59 -11.38 -17.76 -4.78
N LEU A 60 -11.87 -17.18 -5.88
CA LEU A 60 -11.97 -15.75 -6.10
C LEU A 60 -13.38 -15.26 -5.71
N LEU A 61 -13.45 -14.14 -4.99
CA LEU A 61 -14.69 -13.39 -4.77
C LEU A 61 -14.57 -12.04 -5.49
N VAL A 62 -15.60 -11.66 -6.24
CA VAL A 62 -15.62 -10.38 -6.98
C VAL A 62 -16.85 -9.59 -6.61
N PHE A 63 -16.64 -8.34 -6.22
CA PHE A 63 -17.70 -7.39 -5.90
C PHE A 63 -17.58 -6.17 -6.78
N GLU A 64 -18.72 -5.63 -7.21
CA GLU A 64 -18.79 -4.39 -7.96
C GLU A 64 -19.61 -3.37 -7.20
N ARG A 65 -19.14 -2.13 -7.24
CA ARG A 65 -19.79 -0.96 -6.70
C ARG A 65 -20.21 -0.04 -7.84
N SER A 66 -21.45 0.44 -7.82
CA SER A 66 -21.91 1.49 -8.72
C SER A 66 -21.46 2.88 -8.26
N THR A 67 -21.28 3.82 -9.19
CA THR A 67 -20.94 5.22 -8.88
C THR A 67 -22.02 5.86 -8.00
N THR A 68 -21.58 6.64 -7.01
CA THR A 68 -22.41 7.53 -6.19
C THR A 68 -21.75 8.90 -6.11
N ASP A 69 -22.38 9.86 -5.44
CA ASP A 69 -21.80 11.20 -5.26
C ASP A 69 -20.46 11.18 -4.52
N ASP A 70 -20.29 10.25 -3.57
CA ASP A 70 -19.09 10.19 -2.71
C ASP A 70 -17.91 9.41 -3.30
N LEU A 71 -18.17 8.34 -4.07
CA LEU A 71 -17.14 7.41 -4.53
C LEU A 71 -17.42 6.90 -5.94
N PRO A 72 -16.38 6.58 -6.71
CA PRO A 72 -16.52 6.08 -8.08
C PRO A 72 -16.99 4.62 -8.13
N ALA A 73 -17.44 4.18 -9.30
CA ALA A 73 -17.64 2.77 -9.59
C ALA A 73 -16.31 2.00 -9.54
N ALA A 74 -16.31 0.86 -8.88
CA ALA A 74 -15.11 0.05 -8.67
C ALA A 74 -15.41 -1.45 -8.59
N GLY A 75 -14.45 -2.27 -9.01
CA GLY A 75 -14.43 -3.71 -8.77
C GLY A 75 -13.44 -4.06 -7.67
N VAL A 76 -13.84 -4.90 -6.73
CA VAL A 76 -13.00 -5.45 -5.66
C VAL A 76 -12.84 -6.94 -5.89
N ALA A 77 -11.60 -7.41 -5.96
CA ALA A 77 -11.26 -8.82 -6.06
C ALA A 77 -10.63 -9.32 -4.76
N MET A 78 -11.15 -10.40 -4.19
CA MET A 78 -10.61 -11.05 -3.00
C MET A 78 -10.23 -12.50 -3.31
N LEU A 79 -9.06 -12.92 -2.86
CA LEU A 79 -8.55 -14.27 -3.05
C LEU A 79 -8.52 -15.01 -1.72
N THR A 80 -9.03 -16.24 -1.77
CA THR A 80 -8.94 -17.20 -0.68
C THR A 80 -7.74 -18.10 -0.91
N VAL A 81 -6.82 -18.16 0.05
CA VAL A 81 -5.67 -19.07 0.06
C VAL A 81 -5.66 -19.81 1.40
N GLY A 82 -6.07 -21.07 1.39
CA GLY A 82 -6.22 -21.89 2.60
C GLY A 82 -7.17 -21.26 3.61
N GLU A 83 -6.65 -20.94 4.79
CA GLU A 83 -7.39 -20.35 5.92
C GLU A 83 -7.38 -18.81 5.94
N THR A 84 -7.04 -18.18 4.81
CA THR A 84 -6.93 -16.72 4.71
C THR A 84 -7.62 -16.20 3.46
N VAL A 85 -8.37 -15.10 3.60
CA VAL A 85 -8.93 -14.33 2.48
C VAL A 85 -8.34 -12.93 2.52
N SER A 86 -7.88 -12.42 1.38
CA SER A 86 -7.28 -11.09 1.26
C SER A 86 -7.77 -10.36 0.03
N VAL A 87 -7.80 -9.04 0.07
CA VAL A 87 -8.08 -8.20 -1.11
C VAL A 87 -6.85 -8.21 -2.01
N LEU A 88 -7.02 -8.69 -3.24
CA LEU A 88 -5.96 -8.65 -4.25
C LEU A 88 -5.83 -7.26 -4.86
N ASN A 89 -6.96 -6.68 -5.28
CA ASN A 89 -6.98 -5.39 -5.93
C ASN A 89 -8.36 -4.73 -5.88
N ILE A 90 -8.36 -3.40 -6.00
CA ILE A 90 -9.54 -2.57 -6.22
C ILE A 90 -9.27 -1.74 -7.46
N VAL A 91 -10.09 -1.92 -8.49
CA VAL A 91 -9.92 -1.28 -9.80
C VAL A 91 -11.10 -0.37 -10.12
N PRO A 92 -10.89 0.82 -10.71
CA PRO A 92 -11.99 1.64 -11.18
C PRO A 92 -12.69 0.98 -12.38
N LEU A 93 -14.01 1.16 -12.49
CA LEU A 93 -14.78 0.63 -13.63
C LEU A 93 -15.03 1.69 -14.72
N GLU A 94 -15.02 2.97 -14.36
CA GLU A 94 -15.41 4.07 -15.25
C GLU A 94 -14.28 5.06 -15.54
N LYS A 95 -13.15 4.95 -14.84
CA LYS A 95 -11.99 5.85 -14.99
C LYS A 95 -10.68 5.09 -15.04
N HIS A 96 -9.60 5.79 -15.37
CA HIS A 96 -8.28 5.17 -15.56
C HIS A 96 -7.63 4.65 -14.27
N GLN A 97 -7.69 5.41 -13.18
CA GLN A 97 -7.05 5.02 -11.92
C GLN A 97 -7.76 5.59 -10.68
N LEU A 98 -7.66 4.88 -9.56
CA LEU A 98 -8.07 5.35 -8.24
C LEU A 98 -6.90 6.06 -7.55
N SER A 99 -7.20 7.13 -6.82
CA SER A 99 -6.27 7.66 -5.82
C SER A 99 -6.19 6.73 -4.60
N ILE A 100 -5.15 6.87 -3.78
CA ILE A 100 -5.02 6.11 -2.51
C ILE A 100 -6.23 6.37 -1.61
N ALA A 101 -6.70 7.63 -1.55
CA ALA A 101 -7.87 8.00 -0.75
C ALA A 101 -9.14 7.28 -1.22
N GLU A 102 -9.40 7.23 -2.54
CA GLU A 102 -10.56 6.53 -3.08
C GLU A 102 -10.45 5.01 -2.89
N TYR A 103 -9.26 4.43 -3.13
CA TYR A 103 -9.01 3.02 -2.88
C TYR A 103 -9.33 2.66 -1.43
N ASN A 104 -8.78 3.41 -0.48
CA ASN A 104 -8.95 3.16 0.95
C ASN A 104 -10.40 3.36 1.38
N ALA A 105 -11.08 4.39 0.85
CA ALA A 105 -12.49 4.64 1.15
C ALA A 105 -13.40 3.52 0.64
N LEU A 106 -13.15 3.00 -0.57
CA LEU A 106 -13.88 1.85 -1.12
C LEU A 106 -13.68 0.59 -0.27
N LEU A 107 -12.44 0.32 0.16
CA LEU A 107 -12.15 -0.82 1.02
C LEU A 107 -12.83 -0.70 2.38
N VAL A 108 -12.77 0.48 3.01
CA VAL A 108 -13.44 0.78 4.28
C VAL A 108 -14.96 0.61 4.12
N GLU A 109 -15.56 1.16 3.06
CA GLU A 109 -17.00 1.08 2.82
C GLU A 109 -17.47 -0.38 2.76
N LEU A 110 -16.86 -1.20 1.89
CA LEU A 110 -17.22 -2.61 1.76
C LEU A 110 -16.99 -3.37 3.09
N THR A 111 -15.90 -3.05 3.78
CA THR A 111 -15.52 -3.70 5.03
C THR A 111 -16.56 -3.46 6.13
N GLU A 112 -16.88 -2.19 6.38
CA GLU A 112 -17.77 -1.78 7.46
C GLU A 112 -19.24 -2.10 7.14
N GLN A 113 -19.68 -1.99 5.89
CA GLN A 113 -21.08 -2.19 5.53
C GLN A 113 -21.47 -3.66 5.34
N ALA A 114 -20.53 -4.55 4.99
CA ALA A 114 -20.85 -5.95 4.70
C ALA A 114 -19.89 -6.96 5.34
N ILE A 115 -18.58 -6.79 5.16
CA ILE A 115 -17.60 -7.83 5.54
C ILE A 115 -17.58 -8.05 7.05
N ARG A 116 -17.53 -7.00 7.87
CA ARG A 116 -17.48 -7.16 9.34
C ARG A 116 -18.66 -7.93 9.88
N GLN A 117 -19.86 -7.67 9.39
CA GLN A 117 -21.04 -8.38 9.83
C GLN A 117 -21.00 -9.85 9.39
N ALA A 118 -20.58 -10.11 8.15
CA ALA A 118 -20.38 -11.46 7.65
C ALA A 118 -19.34 -12.24 8.47
N THR A 119 -18.17 -11.65 8.74
CA THR A 119 -17.10 -12.29 9.51
C THR A 119 -17.53 -12.55 10.95
N ASN A 120 -18.20 -11.60 11.59
CA ASN A 120 -18.73 -11.78 12.95
C ASN A 120 -19.76 -12.93 13.01
N SER A 121 -20.66 -13.02 12.02
CA SER A 121 -21.66 -14.09 11.97
C SER A 121 -21.08 -15.49 11.78
N LEU A 122 -19.88 -15.57 11.19
CA LEU A 122 -19.16 -16.82 10.91
C LEU A 122 -18.03 -17.09 11.92
N GLY A 123 -17.85 -16.24 12.93
CA GLY A 123 -16.74 -16.36 13.88
C GLY A 123 -15.35 -16.24 13.24
N LEU A 124 -15.23 -15.46 12.17
CA LEU A 124 -13.98 -15.19 11.47
C LEU A 124 -13.31 -13.94 12.03
N SER A 125 -11.98 -13.92 12.05
CA SER A 125 -11.19 -12.71 12.32
C SER A 125 -11.15 -11.81 11.09
N CYS A 126 -11.20 -10.50 11.28
CA CYS A 126 -11.22 -9.50 10.21
C CYS A 126 -10.33 -8.31 10.60
N GLU A 127 -9.22 -8.16 9.88
CA GLU A 127 -8.19 -7.17 10.13
C GLU A 127 -8.09 -6.22 8.94
N LEU A 128 -8.43 -4.95 9.17
CA LEU A 128 -8.25 -3.87 8.21
C LEU A 128 -6.99 -3.10 8.60
N GLY A 129 -5.97 -3.10 7.74
CA GLY A 129 -4.69 -2.44 7.97
C GLY A 129 -4.81 -0.92 8.08
N SER A 130 -3.75 -0.26 8.52
CA SER A 130 -3.68 1.20 8.63
C SER A 130 -3.55 1.86 7.25
N ASP A 131 -4.17 3.04 7.06
CA ASP A 131 -3.91 3.91 5.91
C ASP A 131 -2.67 4.78 6.10
N GLU A 132 -2.05 4.77 7.28
CA GLU A 132 -0.82 5.48 7.57
C GLU A 132 0.30 4.49 7.90
N LYS A 133 1.48 4.72 7.31
CA LYS A 133 2.68 3.95 7.58
C LYS A 133 3.88 4.87 7.76
N ALA A 134 4.54 4.75 8.91
CA ALA A 134 5.73 5.52 9.23
C ALA A 134 6.88 5.11 8.31
N ILE A 135 7.76 6.06 7.96
CA ILE A 135 8.89 5.75 7.08
C ILE A 135 9.83 4.66 7.63
N THR A 136 9.90 4.51 8.95
CA THR A 136 10.64 3.45 9.66
C THR A 136 10.13 2.04 9.38
N ALA A 137 8.95 1.89 8.77
CA ALA A 137 8.47 0.57 8.36
C ALA A 137 9.21 0.03 7.13
N TRP A 138 9.96 0.88 6.41
CA TRP A 138 10.75 0.50 5.24
C TRP A 138 12.27 0.69 5.43
N MET A 139 12.68 1.31 6.53
CA MET A 139 14.08 1.56 6.83
C MET A 139 14.36 1.59 8.34
N SER A 140 15.61 1.43 8.72
CA SER A 140 16.01 1.57 10.12
C SER A 140 15.85 3.01 10.63
N GLU A 141 15.85 3.16 11.95
CA GLU A 141 15.87 4.48 12.60
C GLU A 141 17.15 5.28 12.28
N ALA A 142 18.27 4.59 12.06
CA ALA A 142 19.54 5.21 11.68
C ALA A 142 19.47 5.78 10.25
N ALA A 143 18.93 4.99 9.31
CA ALA A 143 18.71 5.43 7.93
C ALA A 143 17.74 6.61 7.89
N ARG A 144 16.64 6.56 8.65
CA ARG A 144 15.69 7.68 8.77
C ARG A 144 16.37 8.96 9.26
N THR A 145 17.21 8.85 10.29
CA THR A 145 17.94 9.99 10.85
C THR A 145 18.91 10.58 9.84
N ALA A 146 19.61 9.74 9.06
CA ALA A 146 20.48 10.20 7.98
C ALA A 146 19.69 10.91 6.87
N LEU A 147 18.53 10.37 6.46
CA LEU A 147 17.65 10.96 5.46
C LEU A 147 17.13 12.34 5.89
N GLN A 148 16.61 12.45 7.11
CA GLN A 148 16.14 13.73 7.65
C GLN A 148 17.26 14.75 7.75
N ARG A 149 18.45 14.33 8.20
CA ARG A 149 19.61 15.21 8.28
C ARG A 149 20.03 15.74 6.92
N PHE A 150 20.00 14.90 5.89
CA PHE A 150 20.20 15.36 4.52
C PHE A 150 19.12 16.37 4.13
N SER A 151 17.85 16.01 4.26
CA SER A 151 16.72 16.82 3.79
C SER A 151 16.67 18.21 4.44
N GLN A 152 16.89 18.30 5.75
CA GLN A 152 16.81 19.55 6.49
C GLN A 152 17.98 20.51 6.25
N LEU A 153 19.15 19.96 5.90
CA LEU A 153 20.37 20.76 5.76
C LEU A 153 20.78 20.99 4.31
N ALA A 154 20.21 20.25 3.38
CA ALA A 154 20.46 20.40 1.96
C ALA A 154 19.77 21.64 1.41
N ASN A 155 20.38 22.26 0.41
CA ASN A 155 19.67 23.22 -0.40
C ASN A 155 18.76 22.48 -1.39
N HIS A 156 17.45 22.58 -1.18
CA HIS A 156 16.43 21.88 -1.99
C HIS A 156 16.51 22.24 -3.48
N ALA A 157 17.02 23.43 -3.83
CA ALA A 157 17.21 23.83 -5.22
C ALA A 157 18.33 23.06 -5.93
N THR A 158 19.35 22.61 -5.19
CA THR A 158 20.54 21.94 -5.74
C THR A 158 20.62 20.44 -5.41
N GLY A 159 19.73 19.92 -4.55
CA GLY A 159 19.72 18.51 -4.18
C GLY A 159 21.04 18.06 -3.56
N SER A 160 21.57 16.94 -4.06
CA SER A 160 22.84 16.36 -3.61
C SER A 160 24.08 16.99 -4.27
N SER A 161 23.93 18.03 -5.12
CA SER A 161 25.04 18.53 -5.95
C SER A 161 26.12 19.29 -5.16
N HIS A 162 25.79 19.89 -4.01
CA HIS A 162 26.78 20.58 -3.19
C HIS A 162 27.61 19.55 -2.39
N PRO A 163 28.95 19.66 -2.27
CA PRO A 163 29.79 18.63 -1.64
C PRO A 163 29.34 18.20 -0.24
N MET A 164 28.86 19.13 0.59
CA MET A 164 28.35 18.79 1.93
C MET A 164 27.00 18.05 1.89
N ASP A 165 26.15 18.37 0.91
CA ASP A 165 24.84 17.73 0.75
C ASP A 165 25.03 16.33 0.15
N GLN A 166 25.96 16.20 -0.79
CA GLN A 166 26.39 14.92 -1.32
C GLN A 166 26.88 13.97 -0.22
N GLN A 167 27.71 14.45 0.71
CA GLN A 167 28.20 13.62 1.82
C GLN A 167 27.07 13.14 2.74
N ARG A 168 26.10 14.02 3.05
CA ARG A 168 24.92 13.65 3.84
C ARG A 168 24.05 12.64 3.09
N TRP A 169 23.89 12.84 1.79
CA TRP A 169 23.16 11.93 0.93
C TRP A 169 23.81 10.55 0.88
N PHE A 170 25.12 10.48 0.62
CA PHE A 170 25.88 9.22 0.62
C PHE A 170 25.82 8.50 1.96
N SER A 171 25.80 9.24 3.08
CA SER A 171 25.63 8.65 4.42
C SER A 171 24.29 7.92 4.54
N PHE A 172 23.20 8.50 4.02
CA PHE A 172 21.90 7.85 3.95
C PHE A 172 21.92 6.61 3.05
N LEU A 173 22.47 6.72 1.83
CA LEU A 173 22.52 5.60 0.87
C LEU A 173 23.28 4.39 1.42
N MET A 174 24.44 4.63 2.05
CA MET A 174 25.23 3.59 2.69
C MET A 174 24.48 2.96 3.85
N GLN A 175 23.85 3.77 4.72
CA GLN A 175 23.10 3.25 5.85
C GLN A 175 21.92 2.38 5.39
N CYS A 176 21.19 2.82 4.36
CA CYS A 176 20.09 2.04 3.79
C CYS A 176 20.52 0.66 3.30
N HIS A 177 21.67 0.63 2.63
CA HIS A 177 22.25 -0.61 2.10
C HIS A 177 22.68 -1.56 3.24
N GLN A 178 23.42 -1.03 4.22
CA GLN A 178 23.92 -1.82 5.37
C GLN A 178 22.79 -2.42 6.21
N ASP A 179 21.69 -1.68 6.36
CA ASP A 179 20.55 -2.12 7.16
C ASP A 179 19.57 -3.00 6.38
N GLY A 180 19.79 -3.21 5.07
CA GLY A 180 18.89 -3.99 4.22
C GLY A 180 17.50 -3.36 4.10
N CYS A 181 17.42 -2.04 3.92
CA CYS A 181 16.14 -1.34 3.82
C CYS A 181 15.27 -1.87 2.67
N THR A 182 13.96 -1.89 2.90
CA THR A 182 12.93 -2.28 1.91
C THR A 182 12.26 -1.07 1.26
N LEU A 183 12.81 0.13 1.47
CA LEU A 183 12.36 1.37 0.87
C LEU A 183 12.53 1.34 -0.65
N ASP A 184 11.42 1.49 -1.36
CA ASP A 184 11.41 1.68 -2.81
C ASP A 184 11.51 3.16 -3.20
N THR A 185 11.78 3.41 -4.48
CA THR A 185 11.96 4.74 -5.06
C THR A 185 10.70 5.60 -5.00
N ASP A 186 9.53 5.01 -5.21
CA ASP A 186 8.25 5.72 -5.21
C ASP A 186 7.90 6.22 -3.80
N ILE A 187 8.10 5.39 -2.78
CA ILE A 187 7.90 5.76 -1.36
C ILE A 187 8.91 6.83 -0.95
N LEU A 188 10.18 6.71 -1.34
CA LEU A 188 11.20 7.74 -1.06
C LEU A 188 10.82 9.08 -1.72
N GLN A 189 10.48 9.07 -3.00
CA GLN A 189 10.09 10.26 -3.74
C GLN A 189 8.86 10.93 -3.12
N ARG A 190 7.83 10.14 -2.81
CA ARG A 190 6.62 10.63 -2.13
C ARG A 190 6.94 11.23 -0.77
N TRP A 191 7.79 10.59 0.02
CA TRP A 191 8.20 11.13 1.31
C TRP A 191 8.91 12.48 1.18
N LEU A 192 9.85 12.61 0.24
CA LEU A 192 10.56 13.87 -0.02
C LEU A 192 9.57 14.99 -0.40
N ILE A 193 8.56 14.69 -1.23
CA ILE A 193 7.57 15.69 -1.68
C ILE A 193 6.56 16.00 -0.58
N GLU A 194 5.88 14.99 -0.04
CA GLU A 194 4.71 15.15 0.83
C GLU A 194 5.10 15.58 2.26
N ILE A 195 6.27 15.13 2.76
CA ILE A 195 6.69 15.37 4.14
C ILE A 195 7.74 16.47 4.23
N GLU A 196 8.77 16.41 3.39
CA GLU A 196 9.89 17.33 3.45
C GLU A 196 9.75 18.54 2.49
N GLY A 197 8.76 18.53 1.58
CA GLY A 197 8.45 19.67 0.72
C GLY A 197 9.39 19.87 -0.47
N TRP A 198 10.12 18.84 -0.88
CA TRP A 198 10.94 18.87 -2.08
C TRP A 198 10.09 19.06 -3.34
N SER A 199 10.62 19.76 -4.33
CA SER A 199 9.99 19.82 -5.66
C SER A 199 9.96 18.42 -6.30
N PRO A 200 8.92 18.07 -7.09
CA PRO A 200 8.82 16.77 -7.74
C PRO A 200 10.06 16.37 -8.56
N ASP A 201 10.64 17.30 -9.32
CA ASP A 201 11.82 17.05 -10.15
C ASP A 201 13.03 16.65 -9.30
N ARG A 202 13.29 17.39 -8.21
CA ARG A 202 14.42 17.11 -7.30
C ARG A 202 14.22 15.81 -6.52
N ALA A 203 13.00 15.52 -6.09
CA ALA A 203 12.68 14.26 -5.44
C ALA A 203 12.86 13.08 -6.40
N SER A 204 12.52 13.24 -7.68
CA SER A 204 12.74 12.24 -8.72
C SER A 204 14.24 12.01 -8.97
N ASP A 205 15.02 13.08 -9.11
CA ASP A 205 16.49 12.99 -9.24
C ASP A 205 17.11 12.19 -8.08
N LEU A 206 16.72 12.50 -6.85
CA LEU A 206 17.20 11.79 -5.65
C LEU A 206 16.76 10.33 -5.61
N ALA A 207 15.53 10.01 -6.03
CA ALA A 207 15.06 8.63 -6.11
C ALA A 207 15.87 7.80 -7.13
N ILE A 208 16.22 8.39 -8.28
CA ILE A 208 17.10 7.77 -9.29
C ILE A 208 18.50 7.53 -8.72
N GLU A 209 19.06 8.52 -8.02
CA GLU A 209 20.36 8.37 -7.35
C GLU A 209 20.34 7.25 -6.30
N TYR A 210 19.24 7.14 -5.55
CA TYR A 210 19.04 6.08 -4.56
C TYR A 210 19.04 4.69 -5.22
N GLU A 211 18.22 4.49 -6.26
CA GLU A 211 18.16 3.21 -6.98
C GLU A 211 19.54 2.81 -7.53
N PHE A 212 20.21 3.75 -8.21
CA PHE A 212 21.53 3.54 -8.76
C PHE A 212 22.54 3.14 -7.66
N ALA A 213 22.54 3.83 -6.52
CA ALA A 213 23.45 3.53 -5.43
C ALA A 213 23.18 2.17 -4.78
N GLN A 214 21.91 1.80 -4.54
CA GLN A 214 21.57 0.48 -3.99
C GLN A 214 22.03 -0.64 -4.94
N ALA A 215 21.83 -0.48 -6.24
CA ALA A 215 22.29 -1.45 -7.25
C ALA A 215 23.83 -1.56 -7.27
N LEU A 216 24.52 -0.41 -7.24
CA LEU A 216 25.99 -0.36 -7.27
C LEU A 216 26.61 -0.98 -6.01
N LEU A 217 26.09 -0.65 -4.83
CA LEU A 217 26.59 -1.18 -3.56
C LEU A 217 26.37 -2.69 -3.47
N LYS A 218 25.19 -3.17 -3.86
CA LYS A 218 24.92 -4.61 -3.96
C LYS A 218 25.89 -5.30 -4.92
N PHE A 219 26.17 -4.73 -6.08
CA PHE A 219 27.16 -5.29 -7.00
C PHE A 219 28.56 -5.36 -6.37
N ALA A 220 29.00 -4.30 -5.68
CA ALA A 220 30.31 -4.23 -5.05
C ALA A 220 30.48 -5.26 -3.91
N GLU A 221 29.43 -5.55 -3.14
CA GLU A 221 29.46 -6.60 -2.11
C GLU A 221 29.65 -8.00 -2.69
N HIS A 222 29.04 -8.30 -3.84
CA HIS A 222 29.19 -9.60 -4.51
C HIS A 222 30.57 -9.81 -5.16
N GLN A 223 31.38 -8.75 -5.27
CA GLN A 223 32.75 -8.81 -5.80
C GLN A 223 33.81 -8.96 -4.69
N ARG A 224 33.40 -9.00 -3.41
CA ARG A 224 34.28 -9.25 -2.27
C ARG A 224 34.31 -10.72 -1.89
#